data_AF-A0A1F2PGN9-F1
#
_entry.id   AF-A0A1F2PGN9-F1
#
_cell.length_a   1.000
_cell.length_b   1.000
_cell.length_c   1.000
_cell.angle_alpha   90.00
_cell.angle_beta   90.00
_cell.angle_gamma   90.00
#
_symmetry.space_group_name_H-M   'P 1'
#
loop_
_entity.id
_entity.type
_entity.pdbx_description
1 polymer ?
#
loop_
_entity_poly.entity_id
_entity_poly.type
_entity_poly.pdbx_seq_one_letter_code
_entity_poly.pdbx_strand_id
1 'polypeptide(L)'
;MDETVKIEREKRRIQRKRKRQRSSIVTIMILFILASVGVVSAQTQGFEVFYHGESLGYVQNSGVFKSAVDRIETNLRECYNYDNIHLGNGFELLPARVENPMDLDTCVNVLNSKGIALYVDGAAVLVDGEKIGTMTSLTDAESVIAAYKNLSNNKNTSGITCVEVTVPLSETKDFATMLTALKVHLK
;
A
#
# COMPACT_ATOMS: atom_id res chain seq x y z
N MET A 1 -59.63 -56.73 -16.08
CA MET A 1 -59.08 -55.39 -15.77
C MET A 1 -59.05 -54.61 -17.07
N ASP A 2 -59.83 -53.54 -17.13
CA ASP A 2 -60.13 -52.78 -18.36
C ASP A 2 -58.87 -52.13 -18.98
N GLU A 3 -58.65 -52.34 -20.28
CA GLU A 3 -57.49 -51.83 -21.01
C GLU A 3 -57.45 -50.30 -21.06
N THR A 4 -58.62 -49.68 -21.07
CA THR A 4 -58.76 -48.21 -21.07
C THR A 4 -58.11 -47.60 -19.80
N VAL A 5 -58.29 -48.26 -18.66
CA VAL A 5 -57.72 -47.86 -17.37
C VAL A 5 -56.19 -48.02 -17.34
N LYS A 6 -55.64 -49.02 -18.05
CA LYS A 6 -54.17 -49.19 -18.17
C LYS A 6 -53.55 -48.09 -19.02
N ILE A 7 -54.13 -47.79 -20.19
CA ILE A 7 -53.65 -46.76 -21.11
C ILE A 7 -53.67 -45.38 -20.44
N GLU A 8 -54.74 -45.06 -19.69
CA GLU A 8 -54.84 -43.77 -19.01
C GLU A 8 -53.83 -43.61 -17.86
N ARG A 9 -53.56 -44.69 -17.10
CA ARG A 9 -52.52 -44.69 -16.07
C ARG A 9 -51.13 -44.50 -16.67
N GLU A 10 -50.86 -45.09 -17.82
CA GLU A 10 -49.58 -44.97 -18.52
C GLU A 10 -49.37 -43.56 -19.09
N LYS A 11 -50.41 -42.97 -19.70
CA LYS A 11 -50.40 -41.57 -20.16
C LYS A 11 -50.11 -40.59 -19.02
N ARG A 12 -50.74 -40.78 -17.86
CA ARG A 12 -50.49 -39.98 -16.64
C ARG A 12 -49.07 -40.17 -16.11
N ARG A 13 -48.49 -41.38 -16.18
CA ARG A 13 -47.09 -41.65 -15.79
C ARG A 13 -46.11 -40.93 -16.71
N ILE A 14 -46.31 -40.99 -18.02
CA ILE A 14 -45.45 -40.31 -19.02
C ILE A 14 -45.53 -38.78 -18.86
N GLN A 15 -46.73 -38.23 -18.66
CA GLN A 15 -46.91 -36.79 -18.42
C GLN A 15 -46.21 -36.34 -17.12
N ARG A 16 -46.31 -37.11 -16.04
CA ARG A 16 -45.60 -36.81 -14.77
C ARG A 16 -44.08 -36.88 -14.94
N LYS A 17 -43.55 -37.86 -15.70
CA LYS A 17 -42.12 -37.95 -16.01
C LYS A 17 -41.63 -36.74 -16.82
N ARG A 18 -42.36 -36.35 -17.88
CA ARG A 18 -42.05 -35.16 -18.68
C ARG A 18 -42.12 -33.87 -17.87
N LYS A 19 -43.11 -33.71 -16.97
CA LYS A 19 -43.22 -32.55 -16.07
C LYS A 19 -42.06 -32.48 -15.09
N ARG A 20 -41.65 -33.61 -14.50
CA ARG A 20 -40.46 -33.69 -13.63
C ARG A 20 -39.17 -33.37 -14.37
N GLN A 21 -38.98 -33.92 -15.58
CA GLN A 21 -37.82 -33.62 -16.43
C GLN A 21 -37.75 -32.13 -16.81
N ARG A 22 -38.86 -31.53 -17.26
CA ARG A 22 -38.92 -30.09 -17.59
C ARG A 22 -38.64 -29.22 -16.36
N SER A 23 -39.21 -29.56 -15.20
CA SER A 23 -38.94 -28.84 -13.95
C SER A 23 -37.47 -28.93 -13.55
N SER A 24 -36.85 -30.10 -13.70
CA SER A 24 -35.43 -30.32 -13.37
C SER A 24 -34.50 -29.53 -14.30
N ILE A 25 -34.83 -29.46 -15.59
CA ILE A 25 -34.04 -28.67 -16.57
C ILE A 25 -34.10 -27.19 -16.21
N VAL A 26 -35.29 -26.66 -15.91
CA VAL A 26 -35.46 -25.24 -15.54
C VAL A 26 -34.69 -24.90 -14.27
N THR A 27 -34.72 -25.76 -13.23
CA THR A 27 -33.95 -25.52 -12.00
C THR A 27 -32.44 -25.56 -12.23
N ILE A 28 -31.95 -26.49 -13.05
CA ILE A 28 -30.50 -26.54 -13.40
C ILE A 28 -30.10 -25.29 -14.17
N MET A 29 -30.94 -24.82 -15.09
CA MET A 29 -30.65 -23.62 -15.88
C MET A 29 -30.60 -22.36 -15.02
N ILE A 30 -31.53 -22.22 -14.07
CA ILE A 30 -31.53 -21.10 -13.09
C ILE A 30 -30.28 -21.16 -12.21
N LEU A 31 -29.88 -22.35 -11.74
CA LEU A 31 -28.67 -22.53 -10.94
C LEU A 31 -27.42 -22.12 -11.74
N PHE A 32 -27.35 -22.48 -13.01
CA PHE A 32 -26.25 -22.10 -13.92
C PHE A 32 -26.18 -20.58 -14.13
N ILE A 33 -27.31 -19.91 -14.32
CA ILE A 33 -27.37 -18.45 -14.45
C ILE A 33 -26.90 -17.78 -13.15
N LEU A 34 -27.36 -18.24 -11.98
CA LEU A 34 -26.93 -17.70 -10.69
C LEU A 34 -25.43 -17.92 -10.42
N ALA A 35 -24.90 -19.11 -10.75
CA ALA A 35 -23.48 -19.42 -10.61
C ALA A 35 -22.62 -18.57 -11.54
N SER A 36 -23.02 -18.40 -12.80
CA SER A 36 -22.28 -17.60 -13.78
C SER A 36 -22.26 -16.10 -13.43
N VAL A 37 -23.38 -15.52 -12.98
CA VAL A 37 -23.43 -14.12 -12.53
C VAL A 37 -22.60 -13.90 -11.27
N GLY A 38 -22.61 -14.85 -10.32
CA GLY A 38 -21.82 -14.77 -9.09
C GLY A 38 -20.31 -14.78 -9.36
N VAL A 39 -19.83 -15.64 -10.26
CA VAL A 39 -18.40 -15.76 -10.60
C VAL A 39 -17.85 -14.48 -11.26
N VAL A 40 -18.60 -13.87 -12.19
CA VAL A 40 -18.17 -12.65 -12.89
C VAL A 40 -18.06 -11.46 -11.93
N SER A 41 -18.93 -11.39 -10.93
CA SER A 41 -18.92 -10.31 -9.93
C SER A 41 -17.74 -10.39 -8.94
N ALA A 42 -17.23 -11.59 -8.66
CA ALA A 42 -16.07 -11.77 -7.78
C ALA A 42 -14.75 -11.59 -8.53
N GLN A 43 -14.68 -12.00 -9.80
CA GLN A 43 -13.46 -11.95 -10.59
C GLN A 43 -13.01 -10.53 -10.95
N THR A 44 -13.95 -9.59 -11.02
CA THR A 44 -13.70 -8.19 -11.39
C THR A 44 -13.50 -7.26 -10.19
N GLN A 45 -13.45 -7.75 -8.94
CA GLN A 45 -13.21 -6.90 -7.78
C GLN A 45 -11.71 -6.71 -7.54
N GLY A 46 -11.27 -5.45 -7.47
CA GLY A 46 -9.90 -5.07 -7.13
C GLY A 46 -9.83 -3.65 -6.56
N PHE A 47 -8.67 -3.01 -6.69
CA PHE A 47 -8.43 -1.66 -6.19
C PHE A 47 -7.77 -0.80 -7.26
N GLU A 48 -8.18 0.46 -7.34
CA GLU A 48 -7.43 1.51 -8.02
C GLU A 48 -6.49 2.16 -6.99
N VAL A 49 -5.22 2.28 -7.36
CA VAL A 49 -4.16 2.87 -6.55
C VAL A 49 -4.03 4.34 -6.94
N PHE A 50 -4.13 5.23 -5.97
CA PHE A 50 -3.91 6.66 -6.13
C PHE A 50 -2.68 7.11 -5.36
N TYR A 51 -1.99 8.12 -5.87
CA TYR A 51 -0.96 8.87 -5.14
C TYR A 51 -1.25 10.36 -5.30
N HIS A 52 -1.50 11.05 -4.18
CA HIS A 52 -1.91 12.46 -4.17
C HIS A 52 -3.04 12.82 -5.16
N GLY A 53 -4.02 11.93 -5.29
CA GLY A 53 -5.18 12.10 -6.17
C GLY A 53 -4.94 11.74 -7.65
N GLU A 54 -3.71 11.38 -8.03
CA GLU A 54 -3.40 10.84 -9.36
C GLU A 54 -3.56 9.31 -9.37
N SER A 55 -4.34 8.78 -10.32
CA SER A 55 -4.45 7.34 -10.52
C SER A 55 -3.15 6.76 -11.07
N LEU A 56 -2.64 5.74 -10.39
CA LEU A 56 -1.46 4.97 -10.79
C LEU A 56 -1.84 3.69 -11.54
N GLY A 57 -3.11 3.31 -11.52
CA GLY A 57 -3.62 2.10 -12.15
C GLY A 57 -4.28 1.15 -11.14
N TYR A 58 -4.59 -0.06 -11.62
CA TYR A 58 -5.42 -1.01 -10.88
C TYR A 58 -4.61 -2.22 -10.41
N VAL A 59 -4.96 -2.80 -9.27
CA VAL A 59 -4.40 -4.04 -8.73
C VAL A 59 -5.52 -4.99 -8.33
N GLN A 60 -5.28 -6.31 -8.43
CA GLN A 60 -6.29 -7.31 -8.11
C GLN A 60 -6.66 -7.31 -6.62
N ASN A 61 -5.68 -7.05 -5.75
CA ASN A 61 -5.87 -6.95 -4.32
C ASN A 61 -4.80 -6.04 -3.71
N SER A 62 -5.04 -5.56 -2.48
CA SER A 62 -4.11 -4.68 -1.76
C SER A 62 -2.76 -5.33 -1.46
N GLY A 63 -2.67 -6.67 -1.47
CA GLY A 63 -1.43 -7.40 -1.29
C GLY A 63 -0.42 -7.15 -2.40
N VAL A 64 -0.86 -7.06 -3.66
CA VAL A 64 0.01 -6.77 -4.81
C VAL A 64 0.68 -5.40 -4.64
N PHE A 65 -0.09 -4.39 -4.25
CA PHE A 65 0.44 -3.05 -3.97
C PHE A 65 1.42 -3.05 -2.79
N LYS A 66 1.05 -3.69 -1.67
CA LYS A 66 1.93 -3.78 -0.49
C LYS A 66 3.26 -4.46 -0.82
N SER A 67 3.23 -5.59 -1.51
CA SER A 67 4.44 -6.29 -1.93
C SER A 67 5.31 -5.47 -2.91
N ALA A 68 4.68 -4.62 -3.74
CA ALA A 68 5.43 -3.71 -4.61
C ALA A 68 6.17 -2.65 -3.80
N VAL A 69 5.49 -2.03 -2.83
CA VAL A 69 6.10 -1.06 -1.90
C VAL A 69 7.22 -1.72 -1.10
N ASP A 70 6.97 -2.87 -0.47
CA ASP A 70 7.96 -3.60 0.32
C ASP A 70 9.23 -3.95 -0.48
N ARG A 71 9.05 -4.35 -1.74
CA ARG A 71 10.18 -4.66 -2.64
C ARG A 71 10.98 -3.41 -2.98
N ILE A 72 10.31 -2.29 -3.24
CA ILE A 72 11.00 -1.01 -3.51
C ILE A 72 11.76 -0.57 -2.26
N GLU A 73 11.13 -0.58 -1.09
CA GLU A 73 11.77 -0.19 0.17
C GLU A 73 12.96 -1.09 0.50
N THR A 74 12.85 -2.41 0.29
CA THR A 74 13.99 -3.33 0.46
C THR A 74 15.16 -2.94 -0.43
N ASN A 75 14.92 -2.66 -1.72
CA ASN A 75 15.95 -2.20 -2.64
C ASN A 75 16.54 -0.84 -2.21
N LEU A 76 15.71 0.07 -1.71
CA LEU A 76 16.15 1.38 -1.23
C LEU A 76 17.06 1.25 -0.01
N ARG A 77 16.74 0.36 0.93
CA ARG A 77 17.58 0.06 2.11
C ARG A 77 18.98 -0.40 1.68
N GLU A 78 19.05 -1.28 0.69
CA GLU A 78 20.32 -1.74 0.11
C GLU A 78 21.08 -0.62 -0.62
N CYS A 79 20.39 0.22 -1.41
CA CYS A 79 21.03 1.25 -2.22
C CYS A 79 21.54 2.44 -1.39
N TYR A 80 20.76 2.88 -0.39
CA TYR A 80 21.09 4.04 0.44
C TYR A 80 21.81 3.66 1.74
N ASN A 81 21.90 2.36 2.05
CA ASN A 81 22.44 1.85 3.33
C ASN A 81 21.73 2.46 4.55
N TYR A 82 20.40 2.59 4.45
CA TYR A 82 19.51 3.12 5.48
C TYR A 82 18.40 2.11 5.73
N ASP A 83 18.36 1.49 6.90
CA ASP A 83 17.30 0.52 7.26
C ASP A 83 15.93 1.18 7.47
N ASN A 84 15.92 2.49 7.66
CA ASN A 84 14.78 3.33 8.02
C ASN A 84 14.24 4.16 6.84
N ILE A 85 14.55 3.78 5.59
CA ILE A 85 14.02 4.44 4.39
C ILE A 85 12.70 3.82 3.94
N HIS A 86 11.78 4.69 3.53
CA HIS A 86 10.42 4.35 3.16
C HIS A 86 9.99 5.09 1.90
N LEU A 87 9.05 4.49 1.16
CA LEU A 87 8.37 5.17 0.07
C LEU A 87 7.35 6.15 0.67
N GLY A 88 7.15 7.31 0.05
CA GLY A 88 6.36 8.40 0.63
C GLY A 88 4.94 8.04 1.05
N ASN A 89 4.41 8.83 1.98
CA ASN A 89 3.01 8.75 2.40
C ASN A 89 2.09 9.40 1.36
N GLY A 90 0.81 9.01 1.32
CA GLY A 90 -0.18 9.58 0.39
C GLY A 90 -0.76 8.61 -0.63
N PHE A 91 -0.55 7.31 -0.45
CA PHE A 91 -1.24 6.29 -1.23
C PHE A 91 -2.66 6.04 -0.74
N GLU A 92 -3.59 5.91 -1.67
CA GLU A 92 -4.98 5.53 -1.40
C GLU A 92 -5.37 4.35 -2.30
N LEU A 93 -6.06 3.36 -1.72
CA LEU A 93 -6.60 2.22 -2.47
C LEU A 93 -8.12 2.28 -2.44
N LEU A 94 -8.73 2.57 -3.59
CA LEU A 94 -10.18 2.64 -3.73
C LEU A 94 -10.72 1.37 -4.39
N PRO A 95 -11.74 0.71 -3.82
CA PRO A 95 -12.35 -0.45 -4.46
C PRO A 95 -12.88 -0.11 -5.85
N ALA A 96 -12.50 -0.91 -6.85
CA ALA A 96 -12.85 -0.68 -8.25
C ALA A 96 -13.19 -2.00 -8.95
N ARG A 97 -13.93 -1.90 -10.07
CA ARG A 97 -14.04 -3.01 -11.00
C ARG A 97 -12.81 -3.04 -11.89
N VAL A 98 -12.11 -4.15 -11.92
CA VAL A 98 -10.82 -4.30 -12.60
C VAL A 98 -10.89 -5.42 -13.63
N GLU A 99 -10.55 -5.09 -14.87
CA GLU A 99 -10.45 -6.06 -15.97
C GLU A 99 -9.00 -6.47 -16.24
N ASN A 100 -8.06 -5.53 -16.15
CA ASN A 100 -6.63 -5.74 -16.40
C ASN A 100 -5.80 -5.21 -15.22
N PRO A 101 -5.75 -5.93 -14.09
CA PRO A 101 -4.93 -5.51 -12.94
C PRO A 101 -3.44 -5.59 -13.30
N MET A 102 -2.67 -4.64 -12.78
CA MET A 102 -1.21 -4.72 -12.78
C MET A 102 -0.77 -5.92 -11.95
N ASP A 103 0.23 -6.65 -12.46
CA ASP A 103 1.01 -7.59 -11.67
C ASP A 103 2.03 -6.85 -10.77
N LEU A 104 2.74 -7.61 -9.95
CA LEU A 104 3.72 -7.08 -9.02
C LEU A 104 4.81 -6.25 -9.74
N ASP A 105 5.38 -6.79 -10.81
CA ASP A 105 6.49 -6.15 -11.52
C ASP A 105 6.05 -4.87 -12.23
N THR A 106 4.86 -4.86 -12.85
CA THR A 106 4.28 -3.67 -13.46
C THR A 106 4.00 -2.59 -12.42
N CYS A 107 3.45 -2.98 -11.26
CA CYS A 107 3.20 -2.06 -10.15
C CYS A 107 4.51 -1.41 -9.66
N VAL A 108 5.57 -2.22 -9.47
CA VAL A 108 6.91 -1.72 -9.09
C VAL A 108 7.45 -0.72 -10.11
N ASN A 109 7.34 -1.04 -11.41
CA ASN A 109 7.80 -0.15 -12.47
C ASN A 109 7.03 1.19 -12.50
N VAL A 110 5.71 1.14 -12.31
CA VAL A 110 4.88 2.35 -12.22
C VAL A 110 5.32 3.21 -11.03
N LEU A 111 5.42 2.62 -9.84
CA LEU A 111 5.83 3.35 -8.63
C LEU A 111 7.21 4.02 -8.79
N ASN A 112 8.19 3.30 -9.35
CA ASN A 112 9.52 3.84 -9.61
C ASN A 112 9.52 4.98 -10.65
N SER A 113 8.62 4.92 -11.64
CA SER A 113 8.52 5.94 -12.70
C SER A 113 7.88 7.25 -12.26
N LYS A 114 7.10 7.23 -11.17
CA LYS A 114 6.27 8.36 -10.74
C LYS A 114 7.01 9.42 -9.92
N GLY A 115 8.29 9.18 -9.59
CA GLY A 115 9.10 10.15 -8.83
C GLY A 115 8.56 10.36 -7.41
N ILE A 116 8.06 9.29 -6.79
CA ILE A 116 7.48 9.32 -5.45
C ILE A 116 8.57 9.70 -4.45
N ALA A 117 8.28 10.68 -3.60
CA ALA A 117 9.23 11.17 -2.62
C ALA A 117 9.66 10.07 -1.64
N LEU A 118 10.94 10.04 -1.28
CA LEU A 118 11.50 9.12 -0.31
C LEU A 118 11.50 9.77 1.07
N TYR A 119 11.19 8.99 2.09
CA TYR A 119 11.16 9.43 3.48
C TYR A 119 12.09 8.56 4.32
N VAL A 120 12.58 9.13 5.42
CA VAL A 120 13.36 8.40 6.42
C VAL A 120 12.82 8.67 7.81
N ASP A 121 12.84 7.67 8.68
CA ASP A 121 12.61 7.86 10.11
C ASP A 121 13.87 8.48 10.74
N GLY A 122 14.00 9.78 10.53
CA GLY A 122 15.14 10.57 10.94
C GLY A 122 14.93 11.25 12.29
N ALA A 123 15.65 12.35 12.48
CA ALA A 123 15.49 13.19 13.66
C ALA A 123 15.53 14.67 13.31
N ALA A 124 14.68 15.46 13.94
CA ALA A 124 14.74 16.91 13.96
C ALA A 124 15.58 17.35 15.14
N VAL A 125 16.55 18.23 14.90
CA VAL A 125 17.28 18.91 15.97
C VAL A 125 16.65 20.27 16.19
N LEU A 126 16.35 20.54 17.46
CA LEU A 126 15.75 21.77 17.93
C LEU A 126 16.71 22.50 18.84
N VAL A 127 16.68 23.82 18.78
CA VAL A 127 17.35 24.72 19.72
C VAL A 127 16.27 25.62 20.31
N ASP A 128 16.09 25.57 21.63
CA ASP A 128 15.06 26.34 22.35
C ASP A 128 13.64 26.13 21.80
N GLY A 129 13.38 24.93 21.28
CA GLY A 129 12.11 24.56 20.66
C GLY A 129 11.97 24.92 19.17
N GLU A 130 12.94 25.62 18.56
CA GLU A 130 12.95 25.94 17.13
C GLU A 130 13.70 24.86 16.33
N LYS A 131 13.10 24.36 15.25
CA LYS A 131 13.71 23.36 14.37
C LYS A 131 14.82 23.98 13.52
N ILE A 132 16.06 23.53 13.71
CA ILE A 132 17.24 24.03 12.97
C ILE A 132 17.56 23.15 11.74
N GLY A 133 17.12 21.90 11.77
CA GLY A 133 17.32 20.97 10.66
C GLY A 133 16.90 19.55 11.02
N THR A 134 16.95 18.69 10.03
CA THR A 134 16.62 17.27 10.13
C THR A 134 17.81 16.43 9.66
N MET A 135 17.95 15.23 10.19
CA MET A 135 19.01 14.28 9.85
C MET A 135 18.41 12.90 9.57
N THR A 136 19.18 12.04 8.93
CA THR A 136 18.79 10.69 8.48
C THR A 136 18.56 9.69 9.61
N SER A 137 19.07 9.95 10.81
CA SER A 137 18.83 9.11 11.99
C SER A 137 18.92 9.92 13.29
N LEU A 138 18.34 9.39 14.37
CA LEU A 138 18.51 9.94 15.72
C LEU A 138 19.97 9.87 16.18
N THR A 139 20.65 8.77 15.89
CA THR A 139 22.06 8.57 16.26
C THR A 139 22.98 9.60 15.61
N ASP A 140 22.72 9.96 14.35
CA ASP A 140 23.49 11.01 13.67
C ASP A 140 23.24 12.38 14.30
N ALA A 141 21.97 12.67 14.62
CA ALA A 141 21.58 13.91 15.29
C ALA A 141 22.27 14.05 16.67
N GLU A 142 22.23 13.01 17.48
CA GLU A 142 22.91 12.97 18.78
C GLU A 142 24.42 13.14 18.65
N SER A 143 25.03 12.51 17.63
CA SER A 143 26.46 12.61 17.35
C SER A 143 26.88 14.04 16.98
N VAL A 144 26.07 14.75 16.17
CA VAL A 144 26.30 16.16 15.84
C VAL A 144 26.19 17.04 17.09
N ILE A 145 25.18 16.82 17.92
CA ILE A 145 24.99 17.58 19.17
C ILE A 145 26.17 17.35 20.12
N ALA A 146 26.63 16.11 20.27
CA ALA A 146 27.78 15.76 21.09
C ALA A 146 29.07 16.43 20.56
N ALA A 147 29.30 16.39 19.25
CA ALA A 147 30.43 17.07 18.63
C ALA A 147 30.40 18.59 18.85
N TYR A 148 29.22 19.22 18.74
CA TYR A 148 29.05 20.63 19.03
C TYR A 148 29.38 20.96 20.50
N LYS A 149 28.84 20.19 21.46
CA LYS A 149 29.10 20.36 22.90
C LYS A 149 30.59 20.25 23.25
N ASN A 150 31.30 19.33 22.61
CA ASN A 150 32.74 19.17 22.79
C ASN A 150 33.54 20.37 22.24
N LEU A 151 33.09 20.95 21.13
CA LEU A 151 33.74 22.13 20.52
C LEU A 151 33.44 23.44 21.26
N SER A 152 32.31 23.54 21.95
CA SER A 152 31.85 24.78 22.58
C SER A 152 32.41 25.02 23.99
N ASN A 153 33.33 24.18 24.48
CA ASN A 153 33.93 24.26 25.82
C ASN A 153 32.89 24.48 26.93
N ASN A 154 31.78 23.75 26.88
CA ASN A 154 30.78 23.70 27.95
C ASN A 154 30.04 25.03 28.25
N LYS A 155 29.95 25.94 27.27
CA LYS A 155 28.96 27.05 27.33
C LYS A 155 27.55 26.45 27.37
N ASN A 156 26.62 27.06 28.12
CA ASN A 156 25.24 26.59 28.29
C ASN A 156 24.61 26.14 26.95
N THR A 157 24.66 24.84 26.66
CA THR A 157 23.93 24.18 25.57
C THR A 157 22.56 23.69 26.03
N SER A 158 22.08 24.22 27.16
CA SER A 158 20.72 24.02 27.65
C SER A 158 19.76 24.55 26.59
N GLY A 159 19.02 23.66 25.94
CA GLY A 159 18.08 24.02 24.87
C GLY A 159 18.23 23.19 23.60
N ILE A 160 19.34 22.47 23.40
CA ILE A 160 19.51 21.59 22.23
C ILE A 160 18.89 20.22 22.50
N THR A 161 17.89 19.85 21.73
CA THR A 161 17.20 18.55 21.81
C THR A 161 17.03 17.94 20.42
N CYS A 162 16.90 16.62 20.35
CA CYS A 162 16.52 15.90 19.13
C CYS A 162 15.23 15.12 19.36
N VAL A 163 14.39 15.06 18.33
CA VAL A 163 13.12 14.33 18.34
C VAL A 163 13.03 13.49 17.07
N GLU A 164 12.66 12.22 17.21
CA GLU A 164 12.41 11.33 16.07
C GLU A 164 11.26 11.86 15.22
N VAL A 165 11.46 11.87 13.90
CA VAL A 165 10.45 12.35 12.96
C VAL A 165 10.68 11.73 11.58
N THR A 166 9.60 11.31 10.94
CA THR A 166 9.62 10.89 9.55
C THR A 166 9.69 12.14 8.65
N VAL A 167 10.75 12.27 7.86
CA VAL A 167 11.03 13.46 7.05
C VAL A 167 11.39 13.08 5.61
N PRO A 168 11.13 13.95 4.62
CA PRO A 168 11.61 13.71 3.27
C PRO A 168 13.14 13.59 3.28
N LEU A 169 13.67 12.58 2.59
CA LEU A 169 15.12 12.36 2.48
C LEU A 169 15.83 13.60 1.92
N SER A 170 15.18 14.30 0.97
CA SER A 170 15.67 15.54 0.37
C SER A 170 15.81 16.71 1.34
N GLU A 171 15.14 16.67 2.50
CA GLU A 171 15.21 17.72 3.53
C GLU A 171 16.27 17.43 4.59
N THR A 172 16.84 16.22 4.60
CA THR A 172 17.86 15.84 5.58
C THR A 172 19.20 16.52 5.29
N LYS A 173 19.87 16.95 6.36
CA LYS A 173 21.20 17.57 6.32
C LYS A 173 22.26 16.54 6.70
N ASP A 174 23.40 16.62 6.02
CA ASP A 174 24.59 15.88 6.44
C ASP A 174 25.17 16.43 7.76
N PHE A 175 26.11 15.66 8.32
CA PHE A 175 26.77 15.99 9.58
C PHE A 175 27.41 17.40 9.57
N ALA A 176 28.14 17.75 8.50
CA ALA A 176 28.89 19.00 8.43
C ALA A 176 27.98 20.23 8.31
N THR A 177 26.94 20.12 7.48
CA THR A 177 25.92 21.15 7.29
C THR A 177 25.16 21.36 8.58
N MET A 178 24.83 20.27 9.29
CA MET A 178 24.10 20.37 10.55
C MET A 178 24.95 20.98 11.68
N LEU A 179 26.22 20.57 11.80
CA LEU A 179 27.15 21.17 12.75
C LEU A 179 27.35 22.67 12.49
N THR A 180 27.39 23.07 11.22
CA THR A 180 27.48 24.48 10.83
C THR A 180 26.22 25.25 11.22
N ALA A 181 25.04 24.68 10.99
CA ALA A 181 23.77 25.28 11.39
C ALA A 181 23.69 25.52 12.90
N LEU A 182 24.12 24.57 13.73
CA LEU A 182 24.22 24.74 15.18
C LEU A 182 25.17 25.87 15.58
N LYS A 183 26.36 25.95 14.95
CA LYS A 183 27.33 27.02 15.20
C LYS A 183 26.80 28.41 14.85
N VAL A 184 25.98 28.53 13.81
CA VAL A 184 25.38 29.81 13.41
C VAL A 184 24.29 30.23 14.40
N HIS A 185 23.46 29.29 14.82
CA HIS A 185 22.29 29.59 15.64
C HIS A 185 22.62 29.83 17.13
N LEU A 186 23.75 29.30 17.62
CA LEU A 186 24.15 29.37 19.04
C LEU A 186 25.38 30.27 19.29
N LYS A 187 25.74 31.13 18.33
CA LYS A 187 26.82 32.11 18.45
C LYS A 187 26.30 33.46 18.93
#